data_AF-A0A7Y4IRD4-F1
#
_entry.id   AF-A0A7Y4IRD4-F1
#
_cell.length_a   1.000
_cell.length_b   1.000
_cell.length_c   1.000
_cell.angle_alpha   90.00
_cell.angle_beta   90.00
_cell.angle_gamma   90.00
#
_symmetry.space_group_name_H-M   'P 1'
#
loop_
_entity.id
_entity.type
_entity.pdbx_description
1 polymer ?
#
loop_
_entity_poly.entity_id
_entity_poly.type
_entity_poly.pdbx_seq_one_letter_code
_entity_poly.pdbx_strand_id
1 'polypeptide(L)'
;ASESKPTSNAGAVVPPTVEVTFSLDAPEMPDDLSGQTVVLIDSHSLIYQIFHAIAPMSSPAGVPVAAIFGFLRDVADLRDRWQAAFVWCAFDLSEITFRNELYPEYKAHRDPMPDELRGQIPLIRETLQ
;
A
#
# COMPACT_ATOMS: atom_id res chain seq x y z
N ALA A 1 -51.82 35.65 0.38
CA ALA A 1 -50.52 35.34 1.00
C ALA A 1 -50.24 33.87 0.80
N SER A 2 -49.29 33.53 -0.06
CA SER A 2 -48.58 32.24 -0.04
C SER A 2 -47.45 32.34 -1.07
N GLU A 3 -46.27 32.66 -0.58
CA GLU A 3 -45.00 32.56 -1.29
C GLU A 3 -44.72 31.10 -1.67
N SER A 4 -44.21 30.87 -2.88
CA SER A 4 -43.56 29.60 -3.22
C SER A 4 -42.29 29.88 -4.05
N LYS A 5 -41.20 30.00 -3.27
CA LYS A 5 -39.75 29.84 -3.52
C LYS A 5 -39.23 29.62 -4.96
N PRO A 6 -38.08 30.24 -5.31
CA PRO A 6 -37.37 29.97 -6.56
C PRO A 6 -36.61 28.64 -6.48
N THR A 7 -36.61 27.91 -7.59
CA THR A 7 -35.93 26.63 -7.79
C THR A 7 -34.41 26.83 -7.69
N SER A 8 -33.80 26.22 -6.67
CA SER A 8 -32.34 26.18 -6.48
C SER A 8 -31.71 25.26 -7.54
N ASN A 9 -30.81 25.85 -8.32
CA ASN A 9 -29.98 25.17 -9.29
C ASN A 9 -28.91 24.36 -8.55
N ALA A 10 -29.15 23.07 -8.31
CA ALA A 10 -28.15 22.16 -7.74
C ALA A 10 -27.18 21.75 -8.86
N GLY A 11 -26.18 22.59 -9.10
CA GLY A 11 -25.00 22.21 -9.87
C GLY A 11 -24.34 21.03 -9.15
N ALA A 12 -24.41 19.84 -9.76
CA ALA A 12 -23.64 18.70 -9.31
C ALA A 12 -22.16 19.08 -9.40
N VAL A 13 -21.52 19.31 -8.25
CA VAL A 13 -20.08 19.43 -8.16
C VAL A 13 -19.54 18.04 -8.40
N VAL A 14 -19.26 17.74 -9.67
CA VAL A 14 -18.48 16.57 -10.07
C VAL A 14 -17.11 16.78 -9.43
N PRO A 15 -16.64 15.91 -8.52
CA PRO A 15 -15.28 16.03 -8.01
C PRO A 15 -14.32 16.02 -9.22
N PRO A 16 -13.28 16.86 -9.24
CA PRO A 16 -12.34 16.86 -10.35
C PRO A 16 -11.75 15.45 -10.46
N THR A 17 -12.05 14.77 -11.57
CA THR A 17 -11.33 13.57 -11.98
C THR A 17 -9.91 14.03 -12.29
N VAL A 18 -9.04 13.91 -11.30
CA VAL A 18 -7.60 14.00 -11.52
C VAL A 18 -7.22 12.70 -12.21
N GLU A 19 -7.03 12.75 -13.53
CA GLU A 19 -6.34 11.66 -14.22
C GLU A 19 -4.87 11.70 -13.77
N VAL A 20 -4.56 10.87 -12.77
CA VAL A 20 -3.19 10.59 -12.38
C VAL A 20 -2.61 9.67 -13.44
N THR A 21 -1.97 10.24 -14.46
CA THR A 21 -1.16 9.47 -15.40
C THR A 21 0.12 9.06 -14.69
N PHE A 22 0.14 7.84 -14.14
CA PHE A 22 1.36 7.22 -13.67
C PHE A 22 2.11 6.67 -14.90
N SER A 23 3.28 7.21 -15.19
CA SER A 23 4.15 6.68 -16.25
C SER A 23 4.74 5.36 -15.74
N LEU A 24 4.28 4.23 -16.28
CA LEU A 24 4.75 2.88 -15.98
C LEU A 24 6.10 2.54 -16.60
N ASP A 25 6.81 3.54 -17.13
CA ASP A 25 8.21 3.36 -17.52
C ASP A 25 9.02 3.24 -16.24
N ALA A 26 9.04 2.04 -15.67
CA ALA A 26 10.02 1.66 -14.67
C ALA A 26 11.36 2.15 -15.23
N PRO A 27 12.10 3.01 -14.52
CA PRO A 27 13.36 3.52 -15.03
C PRO A 27 14.19 2.32 -15.46
N GLU A 28 14.77 2.37 -16.67
CA GLU A 28 15.68 1.32 -17.12
C GLU A 28 16.67 1.09 -15.99
N MET A 29 16.59 -0.11 -15.40
CA MET A 29 17.44 -0.50 -14.31
C MET A 29 18.87 -0.47 -14.86
N PRO A 30 19.77 0.36 -14.31
CA PRO A 30 21.13 0.38 -14.80
C PRO A 30 21.77 -0.99 -14.58
N ASP A 31 22.55 -1.44 -15.56
CA ASP A 31 23.31 -2.70 -15.47
C ASP A 31 24.30 -2.70 -14.28
N ASP A 32 24.67 -1.51 -13.80
CA ASP A 32 25.55 -1.30 -12.65
C ASP A 32 24.90 -0.35 -11.62
N LEU A 33 24.82 -0.81 -10.37
CA LEU A 33 24.30 -0.04 -9.23
C LEU A 33 25.42 0.54 -8.36
N SER A 34 26.68 0.47 -8.81
CA SER A 34 27.83 0.98 -8.07
C SER A 34 27.66 2.45 -7.70
N GLY A 35 27.79 2.76 -6.41
CA GLY A 35 27.62 4.13 -5.88
C GLY A 35 26.17 4.57 -5.68
N GLN A 36 25.19 3.76 -6.07
CA GLN A 36 23.77 4.04 -5.83
C GLN A 36 23.31 3.47 -4.49
N THR A 37 22.51 4.25 -3.76
CA THR A 37 21.83 3.74 -2.57
C THR A 37 20.52 3.05 -2.98
N VAL A 38 20.36 1.80 -2.58
CA VAL A 38 19.16 0.99 -2.84
C VAL A 38 18.57 0.54 -1.51
N VAL A 39 17.26 0.71 -1.36
CA VAL A 39 16.51 0.26 -0.17
C VAL A 39 15.71 -0.98 -0.53
N LEU A 40 15.92 -2.07 0.22
CA LEU A 40 15.18 -3.31 0.08
C LEU A 40 14.26 -3.50 1.29
N ILE A 41 12.98 -3.72 1.03
CA ILE A 41 11.93 -3.80 2.05
C ILE A 41 11.32 -5.20 2.01
N ASP A 42 11.30 -5.88 3.15
CA ASP A 42 10.40 -7.01 3.39
C ASP A 42 8.99 -6.46 3.66
N SER A 43 8.14 -6.51 2.63
CA SER A 43 6.85 -5.82 2.66
C SER A 43 5.89 -6.47 3.65
N HIS A 44 5.87 -7.80 3.78
CA HIS A 44 4.92 -8.47 4.66
C HIS A 44 5.22 -8.21 6.13
N SER A 45 6.50 -8.24 6.50
CA SER A 45 6.91 -7.93 7.87
C SER A 45 6.59 -6.48 8.22
N LEU A 46 6.93 -5.53 7.34
CA LEU A 46 6.68 -4.10 7.57
C LEU A 46 5.18 -3.78 7.64
N ILE A 47 4.38 -4.28 6.69
CA ILE A 47 2.93 -4.10 6.66
C ILE A 47 2.28 -4.62 7.95
N TYR A 48 2.72 -5.78 8.45
CA TYR A 48 2.19 -6.34 9.70
C TYR A 48 2.53 -5.48 10.92
N GLN A 49 3.76 -4.96 11.00
CA GLN A 49 4.16 -4.05 12.07
C GLN A 49 3.33 -2.77 12.05
N ILE A 50 3.13 -2.19 10.87
CA ILE A 50 2.36 -0.97 10.66
C ILE A 50 0.89 -1.16 11.06
N PHE A 51 0.29 -2.29 10.67
CA PHE A 51 -1.10 -2.60 11.00
C PHE A 51 -1.37 -2.57 12.51
N HIS A 52 -0.41 -3.02 13.32
CA HIS A 52 -0.53 -3.00 14.79
C HIS A 52 -0.08 -1.68 15.44
N ALA A 53 0.71 -0.87 14.73
CA ALA A 53 1.25 0.39 15.25
C ALA A 53 0.35 1.61 14.99
N ILE A 54 -0.48 1.57 13.93
CA ILE A 54 -1.30 2.70 13.50
C ILE A 54 -2.76 2.50 13.94
N ALA A 55 -3.41 3.60 14.36
CA ALA A 55 -4.83 3.59 14.68
C ALA A 55 -5.68 3.19 13.46
N PRO A 56 -6.79 2.44 13.65
CA PRO A 56 -7.68 2.08 12.56
C PRO A 56 -8.17 3.32 11.79
N MET A 57 -8.12 3.24 10.47
CA MET A 57 -8.64 4.26 9.57
C MET A 57 -9.32 3.61 8.38
N SER A 58 -10.36 4.26 7.89
CA SER A 58 -11.16 3.78 6.76
C SER A 58 -11.32 4.87 5.71
N SER A 59 -11.47 4.44 4.45
CA SER A 59 -11.88 5.31 3.35
C SER A 59 -13.32 5.81 3.56
N PRO A 60 -13.79 6.82 2.79
CA PRO A 60 -15.19 7.25 2.82
C PRO A 60 -16.20 6.14 2.51
N ALA A 61 -15.77 5.07 1.82
CA ALA A 61 -16.58 3.89 1.54
C ALA A 61 -16.55 2.85 2.68
N GLY A 62 -15.87 3.12 3.79
CA GLY A 62 -15.75 2.24 4.96
C GLY A 62 -14.64 1.19 4.86
N VAL A 63 -13.87 1.17 3.78
CA VAL A 63 -12.79 0.18 3.57
C VAL A 63 -11.60 0.51 4.48
N PRO A 64 -11.07 -0.43 5.29
CA PRO A 64 -9.86 -0.22 6.08
C PRO A 64 -8.66 0.11 5.20
N VAL A 65 -7.92 1.18 5.54
CA VAL A 65 -6.76 1.67 4.75
C VAL A 65 -5.51 1.97 5.59
N ALA A 66 -5.53 1.62 6.89
CA ALA A 66 -4.43 1.94 7.83
C ALA A 66 -3.08 1.40 7.37
N ALA A 67 -3.05 0.14 6.92
CA ALA A 67 -1.81 -0.50 6.49
C ALA A 67 -1.32 0.07 5.16
N ILE A 68 -2.23 0.40 4.24
CA ILE A 68 -1.91 1.05 2.96
C ILE A 68 -1.24 2.41 3.22
N PHE A 69 -1.90 3.26 4.02
CA PHE A 69 -1.41 4.59 4.34
C PHE A 69 -0.04 4.53 5.02
N GLY A 70 0.08 3.71 6.08
CA GLY A 70 1.33 3.61 6.82
C GLY A 70 2.47 3.07 5.96
N PHE A 71 2.22 2.05 5.15
CA PHE A 71 3.26 1.44 4.31
C PHE A 71 3.79 2.44 3.27
N LEU A 72 2.90 3.13 2.55
CA LEU A 72 3.31 4.11 1.55
C LEU A 72 4.06 5.30 2.17
N ARG A 73 3.62 5.76 3.35
CA ARG A 73 4.34 6.79 4.13
C ARG A 73 5.75 6.32 4.46
N ASP A 74 5.89 5.12 5.03
CA ASP A 74 7.19 4.61 5.45
C ASP A 74 8.14 4.37 4.26
N VAL A 75 7.61 3.91 3.11
CA VAL A 75 8.35 3.80 1.85
C VAL A 75 8.87 5.16 1.38
N ALA A 76 8.02 6.18 1.39
CA ALA A 76 8.40 7.55 1.01
C ALA A 76 9.46 8.11 1.96
N ASP A 77 9.26 7.96 3.27
CA ASP A 77 10.21 8.39 4.30
C ASP A 77 11.57 7.70 4.15
N LEU A 78 11.59 6.39 3.85
CA LEU A 78 12.83 5.65 3.62
C LEU A 78 13.56 6.13 2.37
N ARG A 79 12.83 6.35 1.28
CA ARG A 79 13.41 6.91 0.05
C ARG A 79 14.09 8.25 0.33
N ASP A 80 13.38 9.16 1.00
CA ASP A 80 13.85 10.52 1.23
C ASP A 80 14.99 10.55 2.26
N ARG A 81 14.89 9.77 3.33
CA ARG A 81 15.94 9.71 4.38
C ARG A 81 17.27 9.19 3.85
N TRP A 82 17.23 8.20 2.97
CA TRP A 82 18.43 7.56 2.43
C TRP A 82 18.85 8.12 1.07
N GLN A 83 18.09 9.08 0.51
CA GLN A 83 18.27 9.55 -0.86
C GLN A 83 18.38 8.37 -1.83
N ALA A 84 17.51 7.38 -1.64
CA ALA A 84 17.59 6.12 -2.35
C ALA A 84 17.28 6.34 -3.84
N ALA A 85 18.18 5.87 -4.70
CA ALA A 85 17.96 5.86 -6.14
C ALA A 85 16.84 4.88 -6.50
N PHE A 86 16.75 3.76 -5.78
CA PHE A 86 15.76 2.72 -5.98
C PHE A 86 15.23 2.20 -4.64
N VAL A 87 13.94 1.90 -4.61
CA VAL A 87 13.29 1.21 -3.50
C VAL A 87 12.63 -0.05 -4.05
N TRP A 88 12.97 -1.20 -3.48
CA TRP A 88 12.42 -2.49 -3.87
C TRP A 88 11.64 -3.09 -2.72
N CYS A 89 10.36 -3.37 -2.99
CA CYS A 89 9.45 -3.99 -2.06
C CYS A 89 9.30 -5.47 -2.43
N ALA A 90 9.87 -6.36 -1.60
CA ALA A 90 9.74 -7.80 -1.78
C ALA A 90 8.39 -8.26 -1.22
N PHE A 91 7.59 -8.94 -2.04
CA PHE A 91 6.34 -9.57 -1.64
C PHE A 91 6.49 -11.08 -1.77
N ASP A 92 6.30 -11.78 -0.65
CA ASP A 92 6.22 -13.24 -0.66
C ASP A 92 5.01 -13.70 -1.49
N LEU A 93 5.22 -14.72 -2.31
CA LEU A 93 4.14 -15.46 -2.95
C LEU A 93 3.49 -16.38 -1.91
N SER A 94 2.16 -16.47 -1.94
CA SER A 94 1.37 -17.32 -1.04
C SER A 94 1.53 -18.82 -1.33
N GLU A 95 2.17 -19.19 -2.45
CA GLU A 95 2.35 -20.59 -2.82
C GLU A 95 3.26 -21.34 -1.84
N ILE A 96 2.91 -22.59 -1.61
CA ILE A 96 3.61 -23.53 -0.74
C ILE A 96 5.03 -23.68 -1.24
N THR A 97 5.95 -22.91 -0.69
CA THR A 97 7.38 -23.10 -0.92
C THR A 97 7.84 -24.39 -0.23
N PHE A 98 8.86 -25.06 -0.78
CA PHE A 98 9.58 -26.20 -0.17
C PHE A 98 9.93 -25.98 1.32
N ARG A 99 10.05 -24.71 1.74
CA ARG A 99 10.29 -24.27 3.12
C ARG A 99 9.14 -24.63 4.09
N ASN A 100 7.91 -24.83 3.60
CA ASN A 100 6.77 -25.28 4.40
C ASN A 100 6.75 -26.80 4.61
N GLU A 101 7.32 -27.58 3.69
CA GLU A 101 7.39 -29.05 3.80
C GLU A 101 8.51 -29.50 4.75
N LEU A 102 9.59 -28.73 4.84
CA LEU A 102 10.76 -29.10 5.64
C LEU A 102 10.59 -28.85 7.15
N TYR A 103 9.66 -27.97 7.56
CA TYR A 103 9.46 -27.61 8.97
C TYR A 103 8.00 -27.18 9.26
N PRO A 104 7.07 -28.15 9.37
CA PRO A 104 5.65 -27.89 9.63
C PRO A 104 5.40 -27.10 10.94
N GLU A 105 6.24 -27.29 11.96
CA GLU A 105 6.08 -26.66 13.27
C GLU A 105 6.47 -25.17 13.29
N TYR A 106 7.26 -24.70 12.32
CA TYR A 106 7.82 -23.33 12.32
C TYR A 106 6.75 -22.23 12.14
N LYS A 107 5.61 -22.55 11.54
CA LYS A 107 4.47 -21.61 11.36
C LYS A 107 3.21 -22.01 12.13
N ALA A 108 3.26 -23.10 12.89
CA ALA A 108 2.09 -23.66 13.58
C ALA A 108 1.49 -22.74 14.66
N HIS A 109 2.29 -21.82 15.20
CA HIS A 109 1.87 -20.84 16.20
C HIS A 109 1.72 -19.41 15.66
N ARG A 110 1.79 -19.21 14.34
CA ARG A 110 1.54 -17.89 13.76
C ARG A 110 0.04 -17.66 13.70
N ASP A 111 -0.42 -16.64 14.40
CA ASP A 111 -1.81 -16.22 14.28
C ASP A 111 -2.14 -15.92 12.82
N PRO A 112 -3.33 -16.33 12.34
CA PRO A 112 -3.75 -16.04 10.97
C PRO A 112 -3.75 -14.53 10.76
N MET A 113 -3.32 -14.10 9.56
CA MET A 113 -3.36 -12.69 9.20
C MET A 113 -4.80 -12.17 9.33
N PRO A 114 -5.04 -11.07 10.07
CA PRO A 114 -6.38 -10.48 10.21
C PRO A 114 -7.02 -10.22 8.85
N ASP A 115 -8.32 -10.48 8.72
CA ASP A 115 -9.02 -10.36 7.44
C ASP A 115 -9.00 -8.92 6.89
N GLU A 116 -9.05 -7.92 7.78
CA GLU A 116 -8.91 -6.49 7.44
C GLU A 116 -7.56 -6.18 6.80
N LEU A 117 -6.49 -6.84 7.27
CA LEU A 117 -5.15 -6.70 6.70
C LEU A 117 -5.05 -7.44 5.37
N ARG A 118 -5.61 -8.65 5.30
CA ARG A 118 -5.58 -9.48 4.08
C ARG A 118 -6.22 -8.75 2.89
N GLY A 119 -7.32 -8.02 3.13
CA GLY A 119 -7.99 -7.21 2.11
C GLY A 119 -7.17 -6.01 1.61
N GLN A 120 -6.21 -5.52 2.40
CA GLN A 120 -5.37 -4.38 2.04
C GLN A 120 -4.13 -4.78 1.22
N ILE A 121 -3.61 -6.01 1.34
CA ILE A 121 -2.39 -6.46 0.63
C ILE A 121 -2.49 -6.30 -0.90
N PRO A 122 -3.58 -6.68 -1.58
CA PRO A 122 -3.69 -6.50 -3.03
C PRO A 122 -3.64 -5.02 -3.44
N LEU A 123 -4.29 -4.15 -2.66
CA LEU A 123 -4.30 -2.70 -2.92
C LEU A 123 -2.90 -2.10 -2.76
N ILE A 124 -2.13 -2.53 -1.75
CA ILE A 124 -0.73 -2.10 -1.58
C ILE A 124 0.10 -2.47 -2.81
N ARG A 125 -0.06 -3.70 -3.31
CA ARG A 125 0.68 -4.15 -4.50
C ARG A 125 0.30 -3.36 -5.74
N GLU A 126 -0.99 -3.06 -5.92
CA GLU A 126 -1.49 -2.23 -7.01
C GLU A 126 -0.92 -0.80 -6.95
N THR A 127 -0.80 -0.21 -5.76
CA THR A 127 -0.26 1.15 -5.62
C THR A 127 1.25 1.28 -5.89
N LEU A 128 2.00 0.17 -5.93
CA LEU A 128 3.45 0.17 -6.17
C LEU A 128 3.83 -0.14 -7.62
N GLN A 129 2.87 -0.54 -8.45
CA GLN A 129 3.05 -0.83 -9.87
C GLN A 129 2.91 0.44 -10.69
#